data_AF-B1T4E4-F1
#
_entry.id   AF-B1T4E4-F1
#
_cell.length_a   1.000
_cell.length_b   1.000
_cell.length_c   1.000
_cell.angle_alpha   90.00
_cell.angle_beta   90.00
_cell.angle_gamma   90.00
#
_symmetry.space_group_name_H-M   'P 1'
#
loop_
_entity.id
_entity.type
_entity.pdbx_description
1 polymer ?
#
loop_
_entity_poly.entity_id
_entity_poly.type
_entity_poly.pdbx_seq_one_letter_code
_entity_poly.pdbx_strand_id
1 'polypeptide(L)'
;MEGGRGSQLLLVLDNGEDLQKGQLIELRKGGSPLPITANVIHDVRAVGVAPSDQNQSQLAEWLSAIKNIPANARLISIDLTQHDRLKWNADSLAADLAPSSTGVWQWCASKVWLKRVVHQLKFEGAWPTDPKADATMLVTGASPPALPADITLKARISWQFMPTNAELARGHSLKDIRLSVTASDPMRGTLTVRLADRDAQWPPAEQQLDYGWVVDNCEDVFSFTLSVVMPRRWLALAVDAGDPRETDEWVRGIVRETVPVHIATQVHWLDEANFDNFAKTYANWQSAGSPAGDLSYQLLRHLSIGEVPADRRTGIGFVRVAEKSQANVLVSALQKGPEAVQVDIADQAQVLYVKAKAVPYSLKR
;
A
#
# COMPACT_ATOMS: atom_id res chain seq x y z
N MET A 1 -31.05 -4.05 -14.49
CA MET A 1 -30.80 -5.43 -14.96
C MET A 1 -29.53 -5.42 -15.80
N GLU A 2 -28.40 -5.64 -15.14
CA GLU A 2 -27.19 -6.23 -15.72
C GLU A 2 -26.71 -7.23 -14.65
N GLY A 3 -26.72 -8.51 -15.00
CA GLY A 3 -26.46 -9.62 -14.09
C GLY A 3 -25.00 -9.64 -13.63
N GLY A 4 -24.81 -10.01 -12.36
CA GLY A 4 -23.53 -9.96 -11.67
C GLY A 4 -22.44 -10.75 -12.39
N ARG A 5 -21.46 -10.03 -12.94
CA ARG A 5 -20.13 -10.59 -13.16
C ARG A 5 -19.56 -10.92 -11.79
N GLY A 6 -19.17 -12.18 -11.59
CA GLY A 6 -18.82 -12.74 -10.29
C GLY A 6 -17.86 -11.85 -9.51
N SER A 7 -18.31 -11.39 -8.35
CA SER A 7 -17.47 -10.68 -7.37
C SER A 7 -16.50 -11.61 -6.65
N GLN A 8 -16.46 -12.90 -7.00
CA GLN A 8 -15.65 -13.90 -6.33
C GLN A 8 -14.82 -14.70 -7.32
N LEU A 9 -13.57 -14.96 -6.95
CA LEU A 9 -12.71 -15.97 -7.57
C LEU A 9 -12.68 -17.20 -6.69
N LEU A 10 -12.94 -18.37 -7.28
CA LEU A 10 -12.83 -19.65 -6.61
C LEU A 10 -11.54 -20.35 -7.01
N LEU A 11 -10.76 -20.79 -6.02
CA LEU A 11 -9.58 -21.62 -6.22
C LEU A 11 -9.82 -23.00 -5.64
N VAL A 12 -9.49 -24.04 -6.40
CA VAL A 12 -9.47 -25.43 -5.93
C VAL A 12 -8.03 -25.80 -5.66
N LEU A 13 -7.69 -26.03 -4.40
CA LEU A 13 -6.37 -26.45 -3.96
C LEU A 13 -6.32 -27.98 -3.94
N ASP A 14 -5.48 -28.58 -4.77
CA ASP A 14 -5.33 -30.03 -4.92
C ASP A 14 -4.50 -30.68 -3.80
N ASN A 15 -3.67 -29.91 -3.11
CA ASN A 15 -2.78 -30.38 -2.04
C ASN A 15 -3.45 -30.54 -0.66
N GLY A 16 -4.72 -30.11 -0.52
CA GLY A 16 -5.49 -30.24 0.72
C GLY A 16 -5.08 -29.27 1.84
N GLU A 17 -4.23 -28.29 1.57
CA GLU A 17 -3.79 -27.32 2.58
C GLU A 17 -4.94 -26.39 3.04
N ASP A 18 -5.04 -26.20 4.35
CA ASP A 18 -5.99 -25.26 4.96
C ASP A 18 -5.37 -23.86 4.98
N LEU A 19 -6.01 -22.92 4.29
CA LEU A 19 -5.62 -21.51 4.33
C LEU A 19 -6.49 -20.73 5.31
N GLN A 20 -5.85 -19.85 6.07
CA GLN A 20 -6.53 -19.02 7.07
C GLN A 20 -7.15 -17.78 6.42
N LYS A 21 -8.27 -17.32 6.99
CA LYS A 21 -8.81 -15.99 6.66
C LYS A 21 -7.76 -14.90 6.94
N GLY A 22 -7.53 -14.04 5.96
CA GLY A 22 -6.51 -13.00 5.96
C GLY A 22 -5.14 -13.46 5.48
N GLN A 23 -4.94 -14.75 5.17
CA GLN A 23 -3.65 -15.25 4.69
C GLN A 23 -3.37 -14.76 3.27
N LEU A 24 -2.19 -14.20 3.06
CA LEU A 24 -1.73 -13.77 1.75
C LEU A 24 -1.28 -14.99 0.93
N ILE A 25 -1.78 -15.11 -0.29
CA ILE A 25 -1.39 -16.11 -1.27
C ILE A 25 -0.70 -15.45 -2.46
N GLU A 26 0.15 -16.23 -3.12
CA GLU A 26 0.86 -15.86 -4.34
C GLU A 26 0.41 -16.78 -5.49
N LEU A 27 -0.14 -16.23 -6.57
CA LEU A 27 -0.50 -16.96 -7.79
C LEU A 27 0.54 -16.69 -8.89
N ARG A 28 1.27 -17.72 -9.31
CA ARG A 28 2.36 -17.66 -10.30
C ARG A 28 1.96 -18.33 -11.60
N LYS A 29 2.06 -17.62 -12.71
CA LYS A 29 1.95 -18.20 -14.05
C LYS A 29 3.30 -18.82 -14.45
N GLY A 30 3.31 -20.04 -14.96
CA GLY A 30 4.50 -20.71 -15.47
C GLY A 30 5.24 -19.83 -16.50
N GLY A 31 6.54 -19.62 -16.27
CA GLY A 31 7.36 -18.71 -17.10
C GLY A 31 7.26 -17.23 -16.74
N SER A 32 6.35 -16.82 -15.85
CA SER A 32 6.34 -15.47 -15.28
C SER A 32 7.22 -15.45 -14.03
N PRO A 33 8.19 -14.53 -13.92
CA PRO A 33 9.06 -14.46 -12.74
C PRO A 33 8.34 -13.96 -11.48
N LEU A 34 7.07 -13.51 -11.56
CA LEU A 34 6.45 -12.67 -10.54
C LEU A 34 5.02 -13.15 -10.18
N PRO A 35 4.66 -13.31 -8.89
CA PRO A 35 3.34 -13.78 -8.43
C PRO A 35 2.27 -12.67 -8.37
N ILE A 36 0.97 -12.98 -8.52
CA ILE A 36 -0.15 -12.10 -8.10
C ILE A 36 -0.35 -12.35 -6.62
N THR A 37 -0.40 -11.30 -5.81
CA THR A 37 -0.72 -11.42 -4.39
C THR A 37 -2.21 -11.14 -4.14
N ALA A 38 -2.85 -11.97 -3.30
CA ALA A 38 -4.24 -11.79 -2.88
C ALA A 38 -4.41 -12.33 -1.45
N ASN A 39 -5.33 -11.79 -0.66
CA ASN A 39 -5.64 -12.36 0.65
C ASN A 39 -6.81 -13.33 0.52
N VAL A 40 -6.77 -14.39 1.32
CA VAL A 40 -7.90 -15.31 1.47
C VAL A 40 -8.94 -14.63 2.35
N ILE A 41 -10.12 -14.32 1.81
CA ILE A 41 -11.18 -13.65 2.57
C ILE A 41 -12.14 -14.65 3.19
N HIS A 42 -12.38 -15.78 2.50
CA HIS A 42 -13.21 -16.86 2.98
C HIS A 42 -12.54 -18.22 2.75
N ASP A 43 -12.32 -18.94 3.85
CA ASP A 43 -11.99 -20.36 3.83
C ASP A 43 -13.25 -21.15 3.48
N VAL A 44 -13.26 -21.87 2.36
CA VAL A 44 -14.34 -22.79 2.03
C VAL A 44 -13.83 -24.22 2.23
N ARG A 45 -14.26 -24.78 3.36
CA ARG A 45 -13.95 -26.12 3.86
C ARG A 45 -13.99 -27.24 2.82
N ALA A 46 -13.40 -28.38 3.20
CA ALA A 46 -13.40 -29.64 2.44
C ALA A 46 -14.70 -29.87 1.68
N VAL A 47 -14.54 -30.26 0.41
CA VAL A 47 -15.61 -30.84 -0.39
C VAL A 47 -16.20 -32.03 0.39
N GLY A 48 -17.39 -31.85 0.96
CA GLY A 48 -18.09 -32.88 1.76
C GLY A 48 -18.58 -32.46 3.15
N VAL A 49 -18.24 -31.26 3.64
CA VAL A 49 -18.79 -30.74 4.92
C VAL A 49 -19.93 -29.76 4.63
N ALA A 50 -21.12 -30.00 5.22
CA ALA A 50 -22.29 -29.16 5.01
C ALA A 50 -22.04 -27.69 5.43
N PRO A 51 -22.37 -26.68 4.59
CA PRO A 51 -22.14 -25.27 4.90
C PRO A 51 -23.12 -24.73 5.95
N SER A 52 -22.73 -23.75 6.77
CA SER A 52 -23.66 -22.98 7.60
C SER A 52 -24.33 -21.83 6.80
N ASP A 53 -25.60 -22.04 6.47
CA ASP A 53 -26.78 -21.16 6.36
C ASP A 53 -26.85 -19.82 5.60
N GLN A 54 -25.86 -19.33 4.84
CA GLN A 54 -26.15 -18.23 3.89
C GLN A 54 -25.60 -18.37 2.46
N ASN A 55 -24.62 -19.23 2.21
CA ASN A 55 -24.02 -19.39 0.86
C ASN A 55 -24.29 -20.75 0.20
N GLN A 56 -25.17 -21.60 0.77
CA GLN A 56 -25.38 -22.98 0.28
C GLN A 56 -25.82 -23.07 -1.18
N SER A 57 -26.71 -22.19 -1.64
CA SER A 57 -27.26 -22.25 -3.01
C SER A 57 -26.23 -21.84 -4.07
N GLN A 58 -25.45 -20.79 -3.81
CA GLN A 58 -24.34 -20.39 -4.71
C GLN A 58 -23.21 -21.40 -4.69
N LEU A 59 -22.86 -21.94 -3.52
CA LEU A 59 -21.81 -22.95 -3.41
C LEU A 59 -22.18 -24.24 -4.15
N ALA A 60 -23.43 -24.68 -4.05
CA ALA A 60 -23.93 -25.85 -4.77
C ALA A 60 -23.91 -25.65 -6.30
N GLU A 61 -24.28 -24.45 -6.77
CA GLU A 61 -24.18 -24.07 -8.17
C GLU A 61 -22.72 -24.10 -8.66
N TRP A 62 -21.80 -23.51 -7.90
CA TRP A 62 -20.38 -23.49 -8.24
C TRP A 62 -19.73 -24.88 -8.21
N LEU A 63 -20.01 -25.69 -7.19
CA LEU A 63 -19.51 -27.07 -7.10
C LEU A 63 -20.03 -27.93 -8.26
N SER A 64 -21.25 -27.68 -8.74
CA SER A 64 -21.80 -28.39 -9.90
C SER A 64 -21.09 -28.05 -11.22
N ALA A 65 -20.45 -26.88 -11.30
CA ALA A 65 -19.69 -26.44 -12.49
C ALA A 65 -18.27 -27.02 -12.56
N ILE A 66 -17.70 -27.46 -11.43
CA ILE A 66 -16.34 -28.00 -11.36
C ILE A 66 -16.37 -29.52 -11.54
N LYS A 67 -15.95 -29.99 -12.72
CA LYS A 67 -15.85 -31.42 -13.01
C LYS A 67 -14.55 -31.98 -12.41
N ASN A 68 -14.65 -33.09 -11.68
CA ASN A 68 -13.51 -33.86 -11.11
C ASN A 68 -12.70 -33.11 -10.05
N ILE A 69 -13.33 -32.73 -8.94
CA ILE A 69 -12.60 -32.23 -7.76
C ILE A 69 -11.92 -33.40 -7.03
N PRO A 70 -10.59 -33.37 -6.78
CA PRO A 70 -9.93 -34.38 -5.96
C PRO A 70 -10.58 -34.50 -4.58
N ALA A 71 -10.65 -35.71 -4.03
CA ALA A 71 -11.30 -35.97 -2.73
C ALA A 71 -10.70 -35.15 -1.56
N ASN A 72 -9.43 -34.77 -1.67
CA ASN A 72 -8.72 -33.99 -0.65
C ASN A 72 -8.68 -32.49 -0.97
N ALA A 73 -9.33 -32.04 -2.05
CA ALA A 73 -9.20 -30.65 -2.46
C ALA A 73 -9.94 -29.69 -1.51
N ARG A 74 -9.36 -28.51 -1.33
CA ARG A 74 -9.99 -27.40 -0.59
C ARG A 74 -10.49 -26.34 -1.58
N LEU A 75 -11.62 -25.73 -1.28
CA LEU A 75 -12.16 -24.64 -2.08
C LEU A 75 -11.84 -23.32 -1.38
N ILE A 76 -11.42 -22.31 -2.11
CA ILE A 76 -11.16 -20.99 -1.51
C ILE A 76 -11.92 -19.97 -2.29
N SER A 77 -12.63 -19.09 -1.58
CA SER A 77 -13.29 -17.94 -2.19
C SER A 77 -12.52 -16.66 -1.85
N ILE A 78 -12.20 -15.92 -2.91
CA ILE A 78 -11.54 -14.63 -2.84
C ILE A 78 -12.52 -13.58 -3.36
N ASP A 79 -12.88 -12.62 -2.51
CA ASP A 79 -13.75 -11.52 -2.90
C ASP A 79 -12.95 -10.49 -3.73
N LEU A 80 -13.22 -10.46 -5.03
CA LEU A 80 -12.58 -9.57 -6.00
C LEU A 80 -12.92 -8.09 -5.74
N THR A 81 -13.96 -7.77 -4.98
CA THR A 81 -14.24 -6.37 -4.58
C THR A 81 -13.23 -5.83 -3.58
N GLN A 82 -12.48 -6.71 -2.92
CA GLN A 82 -11.46 -6.38 -1.94
C GLN A 82 -10.03 -6.53 -2.49
N HIS A 83 -9.91 -6.91 -3.76
CA HIS A 83 -8.67 -7.18 -4.46
C HIS A 83 -8.72 -6.59 -5.86
N ASP A 84 -8.51 -5.29 -5.97
CA ASP A 84 -8.59 -4.57 -7.24
C ASP A 84 -7.67 -5.19 -8.29
N ARG A 85 -6.46 -5.59 -7.88
CA ARG A 85 -5.48 -6.26 -8.76
C ARG A 85 -5.95 -7.60 -9.29
N LEU A 86 -6.48 -8.44 -8.41
CA LEU A 86 -6.94 -9.78 -8.80
C LEU A 86 -8.18 -9.65 -9.69
N LYS A 87 -9.08 -8.70 -9.37
CA LYS A 87 -10.25 -8.38 -10.17
C LYS A 87 -9.87 -8.01 -11.61
N TRP A 88 -8.81 -7.23 -11.80
CA TRP A 88 -8.35 -6.85 -13.14
C TRP A 88 -7.70 -8.01 -13.90
N ASN A 89 -7.04 -8.92 -13.20
CA ASN A 89 -6.39 -10.07 -13.81
C ASN A 89 -7.31 -11.29 -13.93
N ALA A 90 -8.54 -11.23 -13.40
CA ALA A 90 -9.46 -12.36 -13.34
C ALA A 90 -9.80 -12.93 -14.72
N ASP A 91 -10.04 -12.06 -15.72
CA ASP A 91 -10.35 -12.50 -17.09
C ASP A 91 -9.13 -13.14 -17.78
N SER A 92 -7.94 -12.58 -17.56
CA SER A 92 -6.68 -13.14 -18.06
C SER A 92 -6.36 -14.49 -17.42
N LEU A 93 -6.55 -14.57 -16.09
CA LEU A 93 -6.43 -15.80 -15.32
C LEU A 93 -7.42 -16.86 -15.83
N ALA A 94 -8.68 -16.49 -16.06
CA ALA A 94 -9.69 -17.40 -16.60
C ALA A 94 -9.34 -17.87 -18.03
N ALA A 95 -8.82 -16.99 -18.88
CA ALA A 95 -8.38 -17.34 -20.23
C ALA A 95 -7.15 -18.28 -20.22
N ASP A 96 -6.20 -18.05 -19.30
CA ASP A 96 -5.00 -18.85 -19.11
C ASP A 96 -5.26 -20.19 -18.39
N LEU A 97 -6.45 -20.38 -17.82
CA LEU A 97 -6.91 -21.62 -17.21
C LEU A 97 -7.91 -22.37 -18.10
N ALA A 98 -8.20 -21.84 -19.30
CA ALA A 98 -9.07 -22.51 -20.25
C ALA A 98 -8.46 -23.87 -20.68
N PRO A 99 -9.27 -24.92 -20.94
CA PRO A 99 -8.77 -26.27 -21.28
C PRO A 99 -7.83 -26.32 -22.50
N SER A 100 -7.88 -25.30 -23.35
CA SER A 100 -7.04 -25.15 -24.55
C SER A 100 -5.69 -24.47 -24.29
N SER A 101 -5.42 -24.03 -23.07
CA SER A 101 -4.22 -23.30 -22.69
C SER A 101 -3.20 -24.23 -22.02
N THR A 102 -1.91 -23.98 -22.26
CA THR A 102 -0.79 -24.68 -21.59
C THR A 102 -0.34 -23.95 -20.31
N GLY A 103 -1.14 -22.98 -19.85
CA GLY A 103 -0.82 -22.14 -18.71
C GLY A 103 -0.85 -22.92 -17.41
N VAL A 104 0.32 -23.34 -16.91
CA VAL A 104 0.42 -23.91 -15.57
C VAL A 104 0.47 -22.77 -14.57
N TRP A 105 -0.62 -22.56 -13.84
CA TRP A 105 -0.61 -21.70 -12.65
C TRP A 105 -0.21 -22.51 -11.43
N GLN A 106 0.68 -21.93 -10.63
CA GLN A 106 1.09 -22.46 -9.34
C GLN A 106 0.66 -21.47 -8.27
N TRP A 107 0.38 -21.95 -7.09
CA TRP A 107 0.08 -21.09 -5.96
C TRP A 107 0.96 -21.47 -4.77
N CYS A 108 1.19 -20.52 -3.87
CA CYS A 108 1.78 -20.79 -2.56
C CYS A 108 1.29 -19.77 -1.52
N ALA A 109 1.36 -20.14 -0.24
CA ALA A 109 1.25 -19.16 0.84
C ALA A 109 2.42 -18.17 0.76
N SER A 110 2.13 -16.87 0.84
CA SER A 110 3.19 -15.87 0.83
C SER A 110 3.99 -15.93 2.12
N LYS A 111 5.32 -15.81 1.99
CA LYS A 111 6.25 -15.77 3.12
C LYS A 111 6.34 -14.38 3.76
N VAL A 112 5.82 -13.36 3.08
CA VAL A 112 5.87 -11.96 3.52
C VAL A 112 4.47 -11.43 3.43
N TRP A 113 3.90 -11.02 4.56
CA TRP A 113 2.54 -10.48 4.61
C TRP A 113 2.51 -8.96 4.73
N LEU A 114 3.61 -8.33 5.15
CA LEU A 114 3.72 -6.89 5.31
C LEU A 114 5.11 -6.40 4.93
N LYS A 115 5.18 -5.31 4.16
CA LYS A 115 6.42 -4.61 3.82
C LYS A 115 6.47 -3.28 4.59
N ARG A 116 7.67 -2.81 4.93
CA ARG A 116 7.84 -1.50 5.55
C ARG A 116 7.42 -0.38 4.59
N VAL A 117 6.76 0.65 5.10
CA VAL A 117 6.44 1.85 4.32
C VAL A 117 7.72 2.59 3.99
N VAL A 118 7.86 2.97 2.71
CA VAL A 118 8.89 3.91 2.30
C VAL A 118 8.23 5.25 2.01
N HIS A 119 8.69 6.28 2.70
CA HIS A 119 8.16 7.62 2.58
C HIS A 119 8.95 8.42 1.54
N GLN A 120 8.27 9.30 0.82
CA GLN A 120 8.94 10.20 -0.10
C GLN A 120 9.86 11.17 0.65
N LEU A 121 11.07 11.37 0.13
CA LEU A 121 12.02 12.31 0.71
C LEU A 121 11.67 13.76 0.34
N LYS A 122 11.37 14.56 1.37
CA LYS A 122 11.11 15.99 1.22
C LYS A 122 11.76 16.77 2.36
N PHE A 123 12.52 17.80 2.03
CA PHE A 123 13.11 18.70 3.02
C PHE A 123 12.27 19.97 3.22
N GLU A 124 12.34 20.53 4.42
CA GLU A 124 11.86 21.87 4.76
C GLU A 124 12.94 22.87 4.32
N GLY A 125 12.73 23.51 3.17
CA GLY A 125 13.65 24.52 2.63
C GLY A 125 14.64 23.96 1.61
N ALA A 126 15.87 24.48 1.64
CA ALA A 126 16.91 24.13 0.68
C ALA A 126 17.49 22.74 0.94
N TRP A 127 17.94 22.08 -0.13
CA TRP A 127 18.60 20.79 -0.04
C TRP A 127 19.91 20.90 0.76
N PRO A 128 20.18 19.97 1.71
CA PRO A 128 21.40 20.03 2.51
C PRO A 128 22.63 19.75 1.65
N THR A 129 23.59 20.66 1.67
CA THR A 129 24.87 20.53 0.95
C THR A 129 26.06 20.32 1.89
N ASP A 130 25.95 20.74 3.14
CA ASP A 130 26.97 20.51 4.17
C ASP A 130 26.75 19.14 4.86
N PRO A 131 27.71 18.20 4.76
CA PRO A 131 27.62 16.90 5.43
C PRO A 131 27.51 16.98 6.96
N LYS A 132 27.90 18.10 7.56
CA LYS A 132 27.86 18.30 9.02
C LYS A 132 26.61 19.01 9.49
N ALA A 133 25.82 19.58 8.58
CA ALA A 133 24.62 20.32 8.93
C ALA A 133 23.46 19.36 9.19
N ASP A 134 22.66 19.73 10.19
CA ASP A 134 21.35 19.15 10.41
C ASP A 134 20.40 19.60 9.29
N ALA A 135 19.56 18.69 8.81
CA ALA A 135 18.58 18.93 7.77
C ALA A 135 17.19 18.57 8.28
N THR A 136 16.20 19.42 8.02
CA THR A 136 14.82 19.18 8.45
C THR A 136 14.01 18.57 7.31
N MET A 137 13.44 17.39 7.54
CA MET A 137 12.57 16.67 6.62
C MET A 137 11.10 16.91 6.96
N LEU A 138 10.25 16.91 5.94
CA LEU A 138 8.80 16.95 6.06
C LEU A 138 8.24 15.52 6.06
N VAL A 139 7.46 15.20 7.09
CA VAL A 139 6.73 13.94 7.25
C VAL A 139 5.28 14.19 6.85
N THR A 140 4.91 13.69 5.67
CA THR A 140 3.55 13.84 5.14
C THR A 140 2.56 12.87 5.78
N GLY A 141 2.99 11.64 6.10
CA GLY A 141 2.15 10.61 6.73
C GLY A 141 2.09 10.72 8.26
N ALA A 142 1.61 9.64 8.90
CA ALA A 142 1.71 9.49 10.34
C ALA A 142 3.18 9.52 10.78
N SER A 143 3.48 10.30 11.82
CA SER A 143 4.78 10.23 12.47
C SER A 143 4.98 8.84 13.07
N PRO A 144 6.17 8.25 12.91
CA PRO A 144 6.48 6.97 13.54
C PRO A 144 6.25 7.05 15.06
N PRO A 145 5.63 6.02 15.67
CA PRO A 145 5.15 6.11 17.06
C PRO A 145 6.26 6.16 18.13
N ALA A 146 7.50 5.86 17.74
CA ALA A 146 8.70 6.19 18.48
C ALA A 146 9.66 6.89 17.53
N LEU A 147 10.23 8.01 17.97
CA LEU A 147 11.35 8.69 17.32
C LEU A 147 12.48 7.66 17.13
N PRO A 148 12.74 7.17 15.91
CA PRO A 148 13.78 6.20 15.72
C PRO A 148 15.13 6.89 15.90
N ALA A 149 16.10 6.22 16.50
CA ALA A 149 17.46 6.76 16.58
C ALA A 149 18.06 6.97 15.18
N ASP A 150 17.75 6.05 14.26
CA ASP A 150 18.24 6.06 12.89
C ASP A 150 17.13 5.77 11.86
N ILE A 151 17.26 6.39 10.69
CA ILE A 151 16.48 6.11 9.49
C ILE A 151 17.42 5.83 8.32
N THR A 152 16.93 5.15 7.29
CA THR A 152 17.72 4.87 6.10
C THR A 152 17.08 5.51 4.87
N LEU A 153 17.86 6.28 4.10
CA LEU A 153 17.51 6.65 2.73
C LEU A 153 17.77 5.47 1.82
N LYS A 154 16.71 4.99 1.17
CA LYS A 154 16.75 3.89 0.21
C LYS A 154 16.54 4.39 -1.20
N ALA A 155 17.40 3.89 -2.10
CA ALA A 155 17.27 4.14 -3.52
C ALA A 155 15.88 3.72 -4.01
N ARG A 156 15.25 4.57 -4.82
CA ARG A 156 13.87 4.41 -5.30
C ARG A 156 13.64 3.09 -6.00
N ILE A 157 14.62 2.61 -6.76
CA ILE A 157 14.57 1.31 -7.43
C ILE A 157 14.34 0.11 -6.50
N SER A 158 14.69 0.23 -5.22
CA SER A 158 14.55 -0.87 -4.25
C SER A 158 13.11 -1.04 -3.74
N TRP A 159 12.25 -0.04 -3.97
CA TRP A 159 10.89 -0.01 -3.46
C TRP A 159 9.82 0.49 -4.45
N GLN A 160 10.21 1.07 -5.60
CA GLN A 160 9.30 1.51 -6.65
C GLN A 160 8.62 0.34 -7.34
N PHE A 161 7.33 0.50 -7.62
CA PHE A 161 6.52 -0.51 -8.30
C PHE A 161 6.85 -0.64 -9.80
N MET A 162 7.27 0.45 -10.46
CA MET A 162 7.60 0.47 -11.89
C MET A 162 8.81 1.36 -12.23
N PRO A 163 10.05 0.89 -12.03
CA PRO A 163 11.22 1.59 -12.56
C PRO A 163 11.35 1.35 -14.08
N THR A 164 11.59 2.42 -14.82
CA THR A 164 12.03 2.38 -16.22
C THR A 164 13.46 1.84 -16.31
N ASN A 165 13.87 1.36 -17.49
CA ASN A 165 15.27 0.92 -17.70
C ASN A 165 16.29 2.03 -17.39
N ALA A 166 15.93 3.30 -17.63
CA ALA A 166 16.76 4.44 -17.26
C ALA A 166 16.85 4.62 -15.73
N GLU A 167 15.75 4.45 -15.00
CA GLU A 167 15.73 4.48 -13.53
C GLU A 167 16.47 3.29 -12.93
N LEU A 168 16.34 2.08 -13.50
CA LEU A 168 17.12 0.91 -13.08
C LEU A 168 18.62 1.16 -13.23
N ALA A 169 19.06 1.65 -14.40
CA ALA A 169 20.46 1.96 -14.65
C ALA A 169 21.00 3.04 -13.69
N ARG A 170 20.22 4.08 -13.38
CA ARG A 170 20.58 5.10 -12.39
C ARG A 170 20.57 4.59 -10.96
N GLY A 171 19.61 3.76 -10.60
CA GLY A 171 19.40 3.32 -9.23
C GLY A 171 20.40 2.27 -8.76
N HIS A 172 20.91 1.41 -9.65
CA HIS A 172 21.88 0.37 -9.28
C HIS A 172 23.21 0.94 -8.77
N SER A 173 23.51 2.21 -9.05
CA SER A 173 24.69 2.90 -8.52
C SER A 173 24.43 3.68 -7.22
N LEU A 174 23.16 3.83 -6.82
CA LEU A 174 22.79 4.51 -5.58
C LEU A 174 22.99 3.57 -4.39
N LYS A 175 23.54 4.13 -3.31
CA LYS A 175 23.78 3.41 -2.06
C LYS A 175 22.75 3.84 -1.02
N ASP A 176 22.38 2.92 -0.14
CA ASP A 176 21.59 3.27 1.03
C ASP A 176 22.41 4.19 1.95
N ILE A 177 21.80 5.26 2.44
CA ILE A 177 22.45 6.27 3.31
C ILE A 177 21.77 6.26 4.67
N ARG A 178 22.54 6.07 5.74
CA ARG A 178 22.01 6.13 7.11
C ARG A 178 21.99 7.54 7.64
N LEU A 179 20.87 7.91 8.25
CA LEU A 179 20.67 9.18 8.91
C LEU A 179 20.33 8.94 10.37
N SER A 180 20.91 9.74 11.26
CA SER A 180 20.53 9.77 12.66
C SER A 180 19.54 10.90 12.90
N VAL A 181 18.47 10.61 13.62
CA VAL A 181 17.44 11.60 13.96
C VAL A 181 17.90 12.39 15.18
N THR A 182 18.02 13.71 15.03
CA THR A 182 18.42 14.61 16.13
C THR A 182 17.22 15.22 16.84
N ALA A 183 16.11 15.44 16.13
CA ALA A 183 14.86 15.92 16.71
C ALA A 183 13.66 15.50 15.86
N SER A 184 12.47 15.43 16.46
CA SER A 184 11.20 15.36 15.72
C SER A 184 10.20 16.31 16.34
N ASP A 185 9.41 16.91 15.47
CA ASP A 185 8.22 17.66 15.83
C ASP A 185 7.02 17.03 15.09
N PRO A 186 6.33 16.06 15.72
CA PRO A 186 5.12 15.46 15.14
C PRO A 186 3.98 16.47 14.92
N MET A 187 3.97 17.57 15.68
CA MET A 187 2.94 18.61 15.56
C MET A 187 3.11 19.41 14.27
N ARG A 188 4.36 19.70 13.90
CA ARG A 188 4.70 20.33 12.62
C ARG A 188 4.84 19.33 11.47
N GLY A 189 4.89 18.04 11.78
CA GLY A 189 5.20 16.99 10.81
C GLY A 189 6.63 17.12 10.29
N THR A 190 7.59 17.39 11.18
CA THR A 190 9.00 17.55 10.80
C THR A 190 9.94 16.60 11.56
N LEU A 191 11.05 16.27 10.92
CA LEU A 191 12.09 15.41 11.44
C LEU A 191 13.45 16.04 11.12
N THR A 192 14.21 16.42 12.14
CA THR A 192 15.58 16.91 11.96
C THR A 192 16.54 15.74 12.00
N VAL A 193 17.37 15.64 10.97
CA VAL A 193 18.26 14.51 10.71
C VAL A 193 19.67 14.98 10.39
N ARG A 194 20.64 14.12 10.64
CA ARG A 194 22.03 14.28 10.21
C ARG A 194 22.54 13.00 9.56
N LEU A 195 23.59 13.09 8.75
CA LEU A 195 24.29 11.89 8.29
C LEU A 195 24.85 11.13 9.49
N ALA A 196 24.56 9.83 9.59
CA ALA A 196 25.05 8.98 10.66
C ALA A 196 26.55 8.69 10.49
N ASP A 197 26.96 8.44 9.23
CA ASP A 197 28.35 8.14 8.88
C ASP A 197 29.12 9.44 8.61
N ARG A 198 30.31 9.58 9.21
CA ARG A 198 31.15 10.80 9.08
C ARG A 198 31.66 11.04 7.66
N ASP A 199 31.84 9.96 6.89
CA ASP A 199 32.35 10.00 5.51
C ASP A 199 31.24 9.98 4.47
N ALA A 200 29.97 9.89 4.89
CA ALA A 200 28.85 9.99 3.98
C ALA A 200 28.68 11.44 3.49
N GLN A 201 28.07 11.56 2.32
CA GLN A 201 27.66 12.84 1.76
C GLN A 201 26.17 12.78 1.47
N TRP A 202 25.51 13.93 1.60
CA TRP A 202 24.15 14.07 1.12
C TRP A 202 24.11 13.77 -0.38
N PRO A 203 23.06 13.06 -0.87
CA PRO A 203 22.91 12.90 -2.29
C PRO A 203 22.79 14.28 -2.96
N PRO A 204 23.19 14.44 -4.22
CA PRO A 204 22.93 15.67 -4.97
C PRO A 204 21.43 15.99 -5.03
N ALA A 205 21.07 17.28 -5.10
CA ALA A 205 19.67 17.73 -5.07
C ALA A 205 18.85 17.16 -6.23
N GLU A 206 19.48 16.96 -7.40
CA GLU A 206 18.86 16.34 -8.56
C GLU A 206 18.45 14.87 -8.34
N GLN A 207 19.03 14.20 -7.33
CA GLN A 207 18.70 12.83 -6.94
C GLN A 207 17.65 12.75 -5.84
N GLN A 208 17.06 13.87 -5.41
CA GLN A 208 16.04 13.88 -4.35
C GLN A 208 14.91 12.88 -4.58
N LEU A 209 14.39 12.86 -5.80
CA LEU A 209 13.27 12.00 -6.20
C LEU A 209 13.68 10.54 -6.41
N ASP A 210 14.98 10.24 -6.37
CA ASP A 210 15.54 8.90 -6.47
C ASP A 210 15.75 8.28 -5.07
N TYR A 211 15.42 8.98 -3.99
CA TYR A 211 15.46 8.44 -2.63
C TYR A 211 14.09 8.51 -1.95
N GLY A 212 13.81 7.48 -1.15
CA GLY A 212 12.78 7.48 -0.13
C GLY A 212 13.41 7.17 1.21
N TRP A 213 12.73 7.45 2.32
CA TRP A 213 13.24 7.14 3.65
C TRP A 213 12.38 6.06 4.31
N VAL A 214 13.04 5.19 5.07
CA VAL A 214 12.41 4.13 5.85
C VAL A 214 12.88 4.21 7.29
N VAL A 215 11.96 3.93 8.21
CA VAL A 215 12.27 3.80 9.63
C VAL A 215 12.89 2.43 9.88
N ASP A 216 14.02 2.41 10.59
CA ASP A 216 14.73 1.15 10.87
C ASP A 216 14.17 0.38 12.08
N ASN A 217 13.07 0.86 12.67
CA ASN A 217 12.52 0.36 13.93
C ASN A 217 12.09 -1.13 13.87
N CYS A 218 12.32 -1.83 14.98
CA CYS A 218 12.07 -3.25 15.20
C CYS A 218 11.06 -3.50 16.35
N GLU A 219 10.42 -2.44 16.84
CA GLU A 219 9.43 -2.55 17.92
C GLU A 219 8.12 -3.17 17.44
N ASP A 220 7.47 -3.88 18.35
CA ASP A 220 6.15 -4.44 18.11
C ASP A 220 5.09 -3.32 18.14
N VAL A 221 4.50 -3.06 16.97
CA VAL A 221 3.44 -2.06 16.77
C VAL A 221 2.05 -2.66 16.65
N PHE A 222 1.92 -3.99 16.72
CA PHE A 222 0.65 -4.69 16.55
C PHE A 222 0.05 -5.14 17.88
N SER A 223 0.88 -5.57 18.82
CA SER A 223 0.40 -6.07 20.11
C SER A 223 -0.16 -4.93 20.95
N PHE A 224 -1.42 -5.08 21.36
CA PHE A 224 -2.11 -4.21 22.32
C PHE A 224 -1.95 -2.71 22.04
N THR A 225 -1.88 -2.31 20.77
CA THR A 225 -1.68 -0.90 20.38
C THR A 225 -2.95 -0.32 19.77
N LEU A 226 -3.42 0.80 20.32
CA LEU A 226 -4.51 1.59 19.80
C LEU A 226 -3.97 2.88 19.16
N SER A 227 -4.15 3.01 17.85
CA SER A 227 -3.84 4.23 17.12
C SER A 227 -5.07 5.14 17.05
N VAL A 228 -4.94 6.35 17.57
CA VAL A 228 -5.95 7.42 17.52
C VAL A 228 -5.51 8.44 16.47
N VAL A 229 -6.30 8.61 15.41
CA VAL A 229 -5.94 9.46 14.27
C VAL A 229 -6.70 10.78 14.34
N MET A 230 -5.98 11.89 14.28
CA MET A 230 -6.51 13.24 14.47
C MET A 230 -6.01 14.18 13.36
N PRO A 231 -6.81 15.17 12.94
CA PRO A 231 -6.39 16.13 11.93
C PRO A 231 -5.50 17.23 12.55
N ARG A 232 -4.36 17.52 11.92
CA ARG A 232 -3.37 18.48 12.40
C ARG A 232 -3.90 19.92 12.48
N ARG A 233 -4.88 20.33 11.67
CA ARG A 233 -5.59 21.62 11.84
C ARG A 233 -6.11 21.89 13.25
N TRP A 234 -6.45 20.86 14.03
CA TRP A 234 -6.92 21.09 15.41
C TRP A 234 -5.82 21.64 16.31
N LEU A 235 -4.56 21.30 16.04
CA LEU A 235 -3.41 21.90 16.69
C LEU A 235 -3.18 23.34 16.22
N ALA A 236 -3.45 23.63 14.94
CA ALA A 236 -3.35 25.00 14.41
C ALA A 236 -4.39 25.95 15.02
N LEU A 237 -5.61 25.46 15.27
CA LEU A 237 -6.64 26.21 15.99
C LEU A 237 -6.27 26.47 17.45
N ALA A 238 -5.46 25.59 18.04
CA ALA A 238 -4.93 25.78 19.37
C ALA A 238 -3.85 26.85 19.44
N VAL A 239 -3.15 27.18 18.34
CA VAL A 239 -2.11 28.24 18.32
C VAL A 239 -2.70 29.62 18.67
N ASP A 240 -3.96 29.87 18.30
CA ASP A 240 -4.67 31.11 18.65
C ASP A 240 -5.16 31.12 20.13
N ALA A 241 -5.06 29.98 20.84
CA ALA A 241 -5.57 29.76 22.19
C ALA A 241 -4.50 29.24 23.21
N GLY A 242 -3.30 28.84 22.77
CA GLY A 242 -2.26 28.18 23.57
C GLY A 242 -1.13 27.51 22.75
N ASP A 243 -0.27 26.73 23.41
CA ASP A 243 0.80 25.95 22.75
C ASP A 243 0.24 24.62 22.19
N PRO A 244 0.47 24.27 20.90
CA PRO A 244 0.10 22.96 20.33
C PRO A 244 0.52 21.76 21.18
N ARG A 245 1.63 21.87 21.93
CA ARG A 245 2.11 20.81 22.83
C ARG A 245 1.19 20.57 24.01
N GLU A 246 0.67 21.63 24.62
CA GLU A 246 -0.30 21.51 25.71
C GLU A 246 -1.59 20.81 25.23
N THR A 247 -2.00 21.08 23.99
CA THR A 247 -3.15 20.41 23.38
C THR A 247 -2.88 18.93 23.12
N ASP A 248 -1.72 18.56 22.59
CA ASP A 248 -1.33 17.15 22.41
C ASP A 248 -1.24 16.41 23.75
N GLU A 249 -0.62 17.01 24.77
CA GLU A 249 -0.54 16.44 26.12
C GLU A 249 -1.92 16.24 26.73
N TRP A 250 -2.81 17.23 26.60
CA TRP A 250 -4.19 17.13 27.06
C TRP A 250 -4.96 16.02 26.34
N VAL A 251 -4.88 15.94 25.01
CA VAL A 251 -5.53 14.86 24.22
C VAL A 251 -4.98 13.50 24.63
N ARG A 252 -3.66 13.35 24.78
CA ARG A 252 -3.04 12.10 25.25
C ARG A 252 -3.49 11.74 26.67
N GLY A 253 -3.69 12.73 27.54
CA GLY A 253 -4.27 12.56 28.87
C GLY A 253 -5.65 11.91 28.80
N ILE A 254 -6.56 12.49 28.03
CA ILE A 254 -7.93 11.97 27.83
C ILE A 254 -7.89 10.54 27.26
N VAL A 255 -7.07 10.30 26.24
CA VAL A 255 -6.95 8.98 25.62
C VAL A 255 -6.43 7.95 26.63
N ARG A 256 -5.44 8.29 27.45
CA ARG A 256 -4.90 7.39 28.49
C ARG A 256 -5.90 7.10 29.60
N GLU A 257 -6.73 8.07 29.98
CA GLU A 257 -7.75 7.89 31.02
C GLU A 257 -8.93 7.03 30.54
N THR A 258 -9.19 7.00 29.23
CA THR A 258 -10.33 6.26 28.65
C THR A 258 -9.97 4.85 28.22
N VAL A 259 -8.69 4.59 27.92
CA VAL A 259 -8.22 3.31 27.38
C VAL A 259 -7.71 2.40 28.52
N PRO A 260 -8.02 1.09 28.49
CA PRO A 260 -7.47 0.14 29.45
C PRO A 260 -5.93 0.18 29.54
N VAL A 261 -5.40 0.08 30.77
CA VAL A 261 -3.95 0.21 31.06
C VAL A 261 -3.03 -0.74 30.29
N HIS A 262 -3.54 -1.89 29.83
CA HIS A 262 -2.78 -2.87 29.07
C HIS A 262 -2.70 -2.56 27.57
N ILE A 263 -3.37 -1.50 27.11
CA ILE A 263 -3.38 -1.06 25.71
C ILE A 263 -2.48 0.18 25.59
N ALA A 264 -1.41 0.06 24.81
CA ALA A 264 -0.57 1.18 24.42
C ALA A 264 -1.34 2.10 23.46
N THR A 265 -1.36 3.40 23.73
CA THR A 265 -2.08 4.37 22.90
C THR A 265 -1.12 5.26 22.12
N GLN A 266 -1.37 5.44 20.83
CA GLN A 266 -0.57 6.29 19.93
C GLN A 266 -1.49 7.31 19.26
N VAL A 267 -1.22 8.60 19.46
CA VAL A 267 -1.96 9.68 18.79
C VAL A 267 -1.19 10.12 17.56
N HIS A 268 -1.83 10.05 16.40
CA HIS A 268 -1.29 10.40 15.09
C HIS A 268 -1.94 11.68 14.58
N TRP A 269 -1.14 12.72 14.35
CA TRP A 269 -1.59 13.99 13.78
C TRP A 269 -1.29 14.05 12.29
N LEU A 270 -2.30 13.77 11.47
CA LEU A 270 -2.18 13.76 10.01
C LEU A 270 -2.47 15.15 9.42
N ASP A 271 -1.79 15.50 8.33
CA ASP A 271 -2.21 16.65 7.52
C ASP A 271 -3.62 16.43 6.93
N GLU A 272 -4.25 17.50 6.43
CA GLU A 272 -5.65 17.48 6.00
C GLU A 272 -5.88 16.47 4.86
N ALA A 273 -4.97 16.42 3.89
CA ALA A 273 -5.11 15.52 2.74
C ALA A 273 -5.01 14.04 3.18
N ASN A 274 -4.05 13.72 4.05
CA ASN A 274 -3.87 12.38 4.57
C ASN A 274 -4.98 11.98 5.54
N PHE A 275 -5.47 12.91 6.36
CA PHE A 275 -6.61 12.67 7.24
C PHE A 275 -7.90 12.39 6.45
N ASP A 276 -8.22 13.21 5.45
CA ASP A 276 -9.41 13.03 4.63
C ASP A 276 -9.37 11.71 3.85
N ASN A 277 -8.20 11.32 3.35
CA ASN A 277 -8.00 10.03 2.70
C ASN A 277 -8.15 8.88 3.70
N PHE A 278 -7.51 8.97 4.87
CA PHE A 278 -7.65 7.98 5.94
C PHE A 278 -9.12 7.79 6.35
N ALA A 279 -9.85 8.89 6.58
CA ALA A 279 -11.25 8.85 7.00
C ALA A 279 -12.15 8.18 5.96
N LYS A 280 -11.96 8.49 4.66
CA LYS A 280 -12.70 7.84 3.56
C LYS A 280 -12.37 6.34 3.49
N THR A 281 -11.09 5.99 3.55
CA THR A 281 -10.65 4.58 3.52
C THR A 281 -11.19 3.82 4.72
N TYR A 282 -11.17 4.42 5.91
CA TYR A 282 -11.68 3.81 7.14
C TYR A 282 -13.21 3.60 7.07
N ALA A 283 -13.97 4.57 6.59
CA ALA A 283 -15.41 4.43 6.40
C ALA A 283 -15.75 3.31 5.40
N ASN A 284 -15.03 3.24 4.28
CA ASN A 284 -15.18 2.16 3.30
C ASN A 284 -14.80 0.79 3.90
N TRP A 285 -13.70 0.71 4.64
CA TRP A 285 -13.25 -0.50 5.31
C TRP A 285 -14.27 -0.99 6.36
N GLN A 286 -14.80 -0.08 7.18
CA GLN A 286 -15.82 -0.40 8.19
C GLN A 286 -17.12 -0.89 7.54
N SER A 287 -17.62 -0.17 6.54
CA SER A 287 -18.85 -0.53 5.81
C SER A 287 -18.73 -1.85 5.04
N ALA A 288 -17.51 -2.22 4.62
CA ALA A 288 -17.21 -3.51 4.02
C ALA A 288 -17.02 -4.66 5.05
N GLY A 289 -17.25 -4.41 6.34
CA GLY A 289 -17.14 -5.42 7.40
C GLY A 289 -15.70 -5.69 7.85
N SER A 290 -14.82 -4.69 7.77
CA SER A 290 -13.42 -4.77 8.21
C SER A 290 -12.59 -5.85 7.49
N PRO A 291 -12.55 -5.87 6.15
CA PRO A 291 -11.90 -6.92 5.38
C PRO A 291 -10.37 -6.82 5.46
N ALA A 292 -9.70 -7.96 5.59
CA ALA A 292 -8.25 -8.08 5.44
C ALA A 292 -7.85 -8.06 3.95
N GLY A 293 -8.17 -6.98 3.23
CA GLY A 293 -7.88 -6.78 1.80
C GLY A 293 -7.11 -5.49 1.53
N ASP A 294 -7.24 -4.94 0.32
CA ASP A 294 -6.51 -3.73 -0.11
C ASP A 294 -6.75 -2.52 0.82
N LEU A 295 -7.98 -2.35 1.31
CA LEU A 295 -8.35 -1.29 2.26
C LEU A 295 -7.58 -1.38 3.58
N SER A 296 -7.34 -2.59 4.11
CA SER A 296 -6.56 -2.78 5.33
C SER A 296 -5.11 -2.34 5.12
N TYR A 297 -4.50 -2.69 4.00
CA TYR A 297 -3.13 -2.25 3.69
C TYR A 297 -3.04 -0.74 3.46
N GLN A 298 -4.07 -0.12 2.89
CA GLN A 298 -4.12 1.34 2.77
C GLN A 298 -4.16 2.03 4.14
N LEU A 299 -4.96 1.51 5.08
CA LEU A 299 -4.98 2.01 6.47
C LEU A 299 -3.61 1.85 7.14
N LEU A 300 -2.99 0.68 7.03
CA LEU A 300 -1.65 0.43 7.59
C LEU A 300 -0.60 1.36 6.98
N ARG A 301 -0.71 1.68 5.69
CA ARG A 301 0.21 2.61 5.00
C ARG A 301 0.03 4.04 5.50
N HIS A 302 -1.20 4.51 5.70
CA HIS A 302 -1.47 5.84 6.25
C HIS A 302 -0.90 6.01 7.67
N LEU A 303 -0.89 4.93 8.45
CA LEU A 303 -0.32 4.90 9.81
C LEU A 303 1.20 4.67 9.82
N SER A 304 1.86 4.60 8.67
CA SER A 304 3.30 4.31 8.56
C SER A 304 3.72 2.97 9.18
N ILE A 305 2.77 2.03 9.37
CA ILE A 305 3.00 0.71 9.97
C ILE A 305 3.55 -0.27 8.93
N GLY A 306 2.92 -0.29 7.76
CA GLY A 306 3.33 -1.17 6.67
C GLY A 306 2.48 -1.00 5.44
N GLU A 307 2.98 -1.53 4.33
CA GLU A 307 2.30 -1.57 3.05
C GLU A 307 2.17 -3.01 2.57
N VAL A 308 1.26 -3.24 1.62
CA VAL A 308 1.15 -4.52 0.93
C VAL A 308 2.53 -4.90 0.37
N PRO A 309 3.00 -6.15 0.58
CA PRO A 309 4.23 -6.63 -0.04
C PRO A 309 4.15 -6.34 -1.53
N ALA A 310 5.09 -5.50 -2.01
CA ALA A 310 5.12 -5.11 -3.40
C ALA A 310 5.21 -6.38 -4.25
N ASP A 311 4.15 -6.63 -5.01
CA ASP A 311 4.23 -7.48 -6.18
C ASP A 311 5.26 -6.82 -7.10
N ARG A 312 6.41 -7.45 -7.31
CA ARG A 312 7.54 -6.87 -8.06
C ARG A 312 7.26 -6.76 -9.58
N ARG A 313 5.99 -6.86 -10.00
CA ARG A 313 5.51 -6.74 -11.37
C ARG A 313 5.71 -5.34 -11.92
N THR A 314 6.67 -5.25 -12.84
CA THR A 314 6.94 -4.10 -13.69
C THR A 314 6.51 -4.40 -15.13
N GLY A 315 5.97 -3.40 -15.85
CA GLY A 315 5.70 -3.49 -17.30
C GLY A 315 4.29 -3.09 -17.74
N ILE A 316 4.13 -2.85 -19.04
CA ILE A 316 2.90 -2.35 -19.73
C ILE A 316 1.71 -3.33 -19.63
N GLY A 317 1.94 -4.57 -19.16
CA GLY A 317 0.91 -5.59 -18.94
C GLY A 317 0.32 -5.66 -17.53
N PHE A 318 0.78 -4.83 -16.58
CA PHE A 318 0.36 -4.89 -15.16
C PHE A 318 -0.20 -3.57 -14.61
N VAL A 319 -0.15 -2.52 -15.43
CA VAL A 319 -0.84 -1.24 -15.27
C VAL A 319 -1.85 -1.18 -16.40
N ARG A 320 -3.12 -0.92 -16.10
CA ARG A 320 -4.09 -0.72 -17.18
C ARG A 320 -3.95 0.69 -17.74
N VAL A 321 -4.27 0.87 -19.02
CA VAL A 321 -4.53 2.22 -19.56
C VAL A 321 -5.85 2.72 -18.95
N ALA A 322 -5.87 3.96 -18.48
CA ALA A 322 -7.08 4.55 -17.89
C ALA A 322 -8.25 4.43 -18.88
N GLU A 323 -9.39 3.89 -18.43
CA GLU A 323 -10.62 4.01 -19.22
C GLU A 323 -10.98 5.48 -19.39
N LYS A 324 -11.62 5.86 -20.51
CA LYS A 324 -11.93 7.28 -20.81
C LYS A 324 -12.61 8.03 -19.66
N SER A 325 -13.53 7.38 -18.95
CA SER A 325 -14.24 7.95 -17.79
C SER A 325 -13.27 8.26 -16.63
N GLN A 326 -12.39 7.32 -16.30
CA GLN A 326 -11.38 7.47 -15.25
C GLN A 326 -10.22 8.36 -15.68
N ALA A 327 -9.87 8.37 -16.97
CA ALA A 327 -8.91 9.28 -17.55
C ALA A 327 -9.36 10.73 -17.35
N ASN A 328 -10.65 11.03 -17.50
CA ASN A 328 -11.18 12.37 -17.25
C ASN A 328 -11.11 12.75 -15.77
N VAL A 329 -11.39 11.82 -14.85
CA VAL A 329 -11.26 12.03 -13.41
C VAL A 329 -9.79 12.23 -13.02
N LEU A 330 -8.90 11.38 -13.53
CA LEU A 330 -7.45 11.48 -13.35
C LEU A 330 -6.92 12.79 -13.93
N VAL A 331 -7.31 13.19 -15.14
CA VAL A 331 -6.93 14.49 -15.73
C VAL A 331 -7.38 15.65 -14.85
N SER A 332 -8.59 15.59 -14.30
CA SER A 332 -9.12 16.63 -13.42
C SER A 332 -8.38 16.68 -12.07
N ALA A 333 -7.97 15.52 -11.54
CA ALA A 333 -7.19 15.39 -10.31
C ALA A 333 -5.71 15.80 -10.52
N LEU A 334 -5.11 15.39 -11.63
CA LEU A 334 -3.75 15.73 -12.05
C LEU A 334 -3.60 17.22 -12.38
N GLN A 335 -4.68 17.89 -12.83
CA GLN A 335 -4.68 19.35 -13.00
C GLN A 335 -4.74 20.12 -11.67
N LYS A 336 -5.02 19.45 -10.55
CA LYS A 336 -5.13 20.04 -9.21
C LYS A 336 -4.09 19.43 -8.27
N GLY A 337 -2.85 19.86 -8.39
CA GLY A 337 -1.83 19.57 -7.38
C GLY A 337 -0.41 19.53 -7.93
N PRO A 338 0.61 19.65 -7.07
CA PRO A 338 2.02 19.51 -7.44
C PRO A 338 2.33 18.08 -7.94
N GLU A 339 3.33 17.95 -8.81
CA GLU A 339 3.71 16.72 -9.53
C GLU A 339 3.90 15.48 -8.63
N ALA A 340 4.34 15.67 -7.38
CA ALA A 340 4.47 14.58 -6.41
C ALA A 340 3.10 13.92 -6.05
N VAL A 341 2.04 14.72 -5.90
CA VAL A 341 0.69 14.24 -5.60
C VAL A 341 0.10 13.49 -6.80
N GLN A 342 0.51 13.89 -8.00
CA GLN A 342 0.10 13.27 -9.26
C GLN A 342 0.68 11.85 -9.43
N VAL A 343 1.95 11.68 -9.05
CA VAL A 343 2.63 10.39 -9.03
C VAL A 343 2.01 9.47 -7.97
N ASP A 344 1.70 9.97 -6.78
CA ASP A 344 1.03 9.18 -5.74
C ASP A 344 -0.38 8.72 -6.16
N ILE A 345 -1.16 9.57 -6.84
CA ILE A 345 -2.48 9.20 -7.37
C ILE A 345 -2.35 8.12 -8.45
N ALA A 346 -1.36 8.23 -9.34
CA ALA A 346 -1.13 7.25 -10.40
C ALA A 346 -0.59 5.92 -9.86
N ASP A 347 0.32 5.97 -8.87
CA ASP A 347 0.88 4.81 -8.19
C ASP A 347 -0.16 4.09 -7.32
N GLN A 348 -1.07 4.83 -6.68
CA GLN A 348 -2.22 4.28 -5.95
C GLN A 348 -3.27 3.67 -6.89
N ALA A 349 -3.54 4.33 -8.02
CA ALA A 349 -4.51 3.83 -9.00
C ALA A 349 -3.97 2.66 -9.83
N GLN A 350 -2.65 2.50 -9.91
CA GLN A 350 -1.98 1.50 -10.76
C GLN A 350 -2.44 1.59 -12.22
N VAL A 351 -2.53 2.82 -12.72
CA VAL A 351 -3.00 3.12 -14.08
C VAL A 351 -1.92 3.88 -14.85
N LEU A 352 -1.65 3.47 -16.09
CA LEU A 352 -0.83 4.22 -17.03
C LEU A 352 -1.68 5.33 -17.68
N TYR A 353 -1.39 6.59 -17.37
CA TYR A 353 -1.98 7.74 -18.06
C TYR A 353 -1.02 8.24 -19.15
N VAL A 354 -1.35 7.96 -20.42
CA VAL A 354 -0.60 8.48 -21.57
C VAL A 354 -1.31 9.72 -22.10
N LYS A 355 -0.75 10.90 -21.86
CA LYS A 355 -1.24 12.14 -22.48
C LYS A 355 -0.94 12.08 -23.98
N ALA A 356 -1.96 11.96 -24.81
CA ALA A 356 -1.81 12.00 -26.25
C ALA A 356 -1.22 13.38 -26.65
N LYS A 357 0.06 13.40 -27.03
CA LYS A 357 0.66 14.57 -27.68
C LYS A 357 0.20 14.51 -29.13
N ALA A 358 -0.74 15.38 -29.50
CA ALA A 358 -1.14 15.52 -30.90
C ALA A 358 0.09 16.00 -31.69
N VAL A 359 0.79 15.08 -32.34
CA VAL A 359 1.80 15.41 -33.34
C VAL A 359 1.05 15.57 -34.65
N PRO A 360 0.99 16.78 -35.23
CA PRO A 360 0.37 16.97 -36.53
C PRO A 360 1.26 16.29 -37.58
N TYR A 361 0.89 15.07 -37.99
CA TYR A 361 1.48 14.46 -39.17
C TYR A 361 0.93 15.18 -40.40
N SER A 362 1.70 16.12 -40.94
CA SER A 362 1.51 16.58 -42.32
C SER A 362 2.02 15.48 -43.26
N LEU A 363 1.12 14.63 -43.72
CA LEU A 363 1.38 13.78 -44.89
C LEU A 363 1.52 14.69 -46.10
N LYS A 364 2.76 15.00 -46.50
CA LYS A 364 3.03 15.49 -47.85
C LYS A 364 2.80 14.31 -48.80
N ARG A 365 1.79 14.44 -49.67
CA ARG A 365 1.60 13.56 -50.82
C ARG A 365 2.65 13.82 -51.88
#